data_AF-A0A1Y2BI77-F1
#
_entry.id   AF-A0A1Y2BI77-F1
#
_cell.length_a   1.000
_cell.length_b   1.000
_cell.length_c   1.000
_cell.angle_alpha   90.00
_cell.angle_beta   90.00
_cell.angle_gamma   90.00
#
_symmetry.space_group_name_H-M   'P 1'
#
loop_
_entity.id
_entity.type
_entity.pdbx_description
1 polymer ?
#
loop_
_entity_poly.entity_id
_entity_poly.type
_entity_poly.pdbx_seq_one_letter_code
_entity_poly.pdbx_strand_id
1 'polypeptide(L)'
;MDSAQKHAINLSVLKRYDNSITNIIESSSHVVVYGFEPSLQTWKKRGIEGTMFIFKRTKEPTTGFLVMNRLAPDNLIVHITSNMEIEITGDFVIYKAADDDVNGLWIYEAKDRERVGKLLQELVYRQINNFNG
;
A
#
# COMPACT_ATOMS: atom_id res chain seq x y z
N MET A 1 19.94 -9.75 13.57
CA MET A 1 19.55 -10.29 12.25
C MET A 1 20.10 -9.35 11.21
N ASP A 2 20.83 -9.85 10.22
CA ASP A 2 21.35 -9.00 9.14
C ASP A 2 20.18 -8.41 8.31
N SER A 3 20.35 -7.19 7.80
CA SER A 3 19.31 -6.48 7.04
C SER A 3 18.89 -7.28 5.80
N ALA A 4 19.85 -7.93 5.13
CA ALA A 4 19.58 -8.77 3.97
C ALA A 4 18.77 -10.02 4.35
N GLN A 5 19.08 -10.65 5.50
CA GLN A 5 18.31 -11.80 6.00
C GLN A 5 16.86 -11.40 6.32
N LYS A 6 16.65 -10.25 6.99
CA LYS A 6 15.32 -9.72 7.28
C LYS A 6 14.54 -9.43 5.99
N HIS A 7 15.19 -8.83 5.00
CA HIS A 7 14.59 -8.56 3.70
C HIS A 7 14.17 -9.85 2.99
N ALA A 8 15.05 -10.86 2.94
CA ALA A 8 14.75 -12.16 2.32
C ALA A 8 13.58 -12.88 3.00
N ILE A 9 13.51 -12.84 4.33
CA ILE A 9 12.40 -13.40 5.10
C ILE A 9 11.09 -12.69 4.75
N ASN A 10 11.07 -11.35 4.81
CA ASN A 10 9.88 -10.56 4.49
C ASN A 10 9.40 -10.84 3.06
N LEU A 11 10.32 -10.87 2.09
CA LEU A 11 9.99 -11.18 0.70
C LEU A 11 9.40 -12.59 0.56
N SER A 12 9.95 -13.58 1.28
CA SER A 12 9.41 -14.95 1.28
C SER A 12 8.00 -15.03 1.84
N VAL A 13 7.67 -14.19 2.84
CA VAL A 13 6.33 -14.10 3.42
C VAL A 13 5.37 -13.47 2.42
N LEU A 14 5.74 -12.35 1.80
CA LEU A 14 4.91 -11.70 0.77
C LEU A 14 4.60 -12.63 -0.41
N LYS A 15 5.59 -13.44 -0.83
CA LYS A 15 5.43 -14.43 -1.90
C LYS A 15 4.41 -15.54 -1.60
N ARG A 16 4.03 -15.75 -0.32
CA ARG A 16 2.94 -16.67 0.03
C ARG A 16 1.57 -16.12 -0.34
N TYR A 17 1.42 -14.80 -0.42
CA TYR A 17 0.18 -14.13 -0.79
C TYR A 17 0.11 -13.79 -2.28
N ASP A 18 1.24 -13.39 -2.87
CA ASP A 18 1.38 -13.20 -4.32
C ASP A 18 2.76 -13.69 -4.78
N ASN A 19 2.78 -14.86 -5.43
CA ASN A 19 4.02 -15.50 -5.91
C ASN A 19 4.72 -14.72 -7.03
N SER A 20 4.05 -13.75 -7.65
CA SER A 20 4.63 -12.90 -8.69
C SER A 20 5.44 -11.74 -8.12
N ILE A 21 5.38 -11.48 -6.80
CA ILE A 21 6.19 -10.47 -6.13
C ILE A 21 7.67 -10.79 -6.29
N THR A 22 8.44 -9.85 -6.81
CA THR A 22 9.87 -10.01 -7.08
C THR A 22 10.74 -9.24 -6.11
N ASN A 23 10.26 -8.09 -5.61
CA ASN A 23 11.05 -7.21 -4.76
C ASN A 23 10.16 -6.39 -3.82
N ILE A 24 10.69 -6.07 -2.64
CA ILE A 24 10.15 -5.03 -1.75
C ILE A 24 10.86 -3.73 -2.09
N ILE A 25 10.10 -2.72 -2.52
CA ILE A 25 10.61 -1.38 -2.83
C ILE A 25 10.80 -0.60 -1.54
N GLU A 26 9.82 -0.69 -0.65
CA GLU A 26 9.75 0.17 0.52
C GLU A 26 8.84 -0.42 1.61
N SER A 27 9.01 0.04 2.85
CA SER A 27 8.16 -0.38 3.98
C SER A 27 7.86 0.76 4.97
N SER A 28 6.80 0.58 5.75
CA SER A 28 6.54 1.33 6.98
C SER A 28 6.06 0.39 8.09
N SER A 29 6.56 0.62 9.30
CA SER A 29 6.41 -0.33 10.42
C SER A 29 4.99 -0.43 10.97
N HIS A 30 4.22 0.65 10.90
CA HIS A 30 2.90 0.76 11.51
C HIS A 30 1.97 1.65 10.68
N VAL A 31 0.99 0.99 10.07
CA VAL A 31 -0.08 1.59 9.26
C VAL A 31 -1.42 1.07 9.74
N VAL A 32 -2.40 1.97 9.87
CA VAL A 32 -3.80 1.66 10.18
C VAL A 32 -4.66 2.03 8.98
N VAL A 33 -5.51 1.12 8.52
CA VAL A 33 -6.36 1.32 7.35
C VAL A 33 -7.76 1.78 7.76
N TYR A 34 -8.20 2.86 7.13
CA TYR A 34 -9.55 3.41 7.23
C TYR A 34 -10.24 3.34 5.86
N GLY A 35 -11.55 3.15 5.85
CA GLY A 35 -12.41 3.31 4.68
C GLY A 35 -13.35 4.49 4.90
N PHE A 36 -13.58 5.28 3.86
CA PHE A 36 -14.59 6.31 3.87
C PHE A 36 -15.96 5.70 3.56
N GLU A 37 -16.98 6.06 4.32
CA GLU A 37 -18.36 5.64 4.10
C GLU A 37 -19.18 6.82 3.57
N PRO A 38 -19.46 6.87 2.25
CA PRO A 38 -20.09 8.04 1.63
C PRO A 38 -21.49 8.33 2.16
N SER A 39 -22.25 7.30 2.53
CA SER A 39 -23.62 7.45 3.05
C SER A 39 -23.66 8.16 4.40
N LEU A 40 -22.64 7.97 5.24
CA LEU A 40 -22.54 8.59 6.57
C LEU A 40 -21.53 9.76 6.60
N GLN A 41 -20.86 10.06 5.48
CA GLN A 41 -19.81 11.08 5.38
C GLN A 41 -18.75 10.94 6.48
N THR A 42 -18.34 9.70 6.77
CA THR A 42 -17.45 9.41 7.91
C THR A 42 -16.38 8.40 7.56
N TRP A 43 -15.32 8.38 8.37
CA TRP A 43 -14.23 7.42 8.25
C TRP A 43 -14.41 6.30 9.27
N LYS A 44 -14.31 5.05 8.81
CA LYS A 44 -14.38 3.86 9.66
C LYS A 44 -13.06 3.11 9.61
N LYS A 45 -12.55 2.71 10.78
CA LYS A 45 -11.42 1.77 10.89
C LYS A 45 -11.83 0.44 10.25
N ARG A 46 -10.96 -0.13 9.40
CA ARG A 46 -11.21 -1.40 8.71
C ARG A 46 -10.77 -2.64 9.49
N GLY A 47 -10.20 -2.47 10.68
CA GLY A 47 -9.63 -3.59 11.46
C GLY A 47 -8.35 -4.15 10.87
N ILE A 48 -7.66 -3.39 10.02
CA ILE A 48 -6.39 -3.76 9.40
C ILE A 48 -5.31 -2.81 9.93
N GLU A 49 -4.38 -3.36 10.70
CA GLU A 49 -3.30 -2.61 11.34
C GLU A 49 -2.02 -3.44 11.37
N GLY A 50 -0.92 -2.89 10.86
CA GLY A 50 0.36 -3.57 10.88
C GLY A 50 1.41 -2.99 9.96
N THR A 51 2.28 -3.85 9.41
CA THR A 51 3.41 -3.41 8.60
C THR A 51 3.01 -3.34 7.13
N MET A 52 3.29 -2.20 6.50
CA MET A 52 3.06 -1.98 5.08
C MET A 52 4.33 -2.25 4.29
N PHE A 53 4.18 -2.91 3.14
CA PHE A 53 5.23 -3.12 2.14
C PHE A 53 4.74 -2.68 0.78
N ILE A 54 5.53 -1.86 0.09
CA ILE A 54 5.34 -1.55 -1.33
C ILE A 54 6.22 -2.50 -2.12
N PHE A 55 5.68 -3.14 -3.15
CA PHE A 55 6.35 -4.21 -3.89
C PHE A 55 6.32 -4.01 -5.40
N LYS A 56 7.26 -4.68 -6.08
CA LYS A 56 7.21 -4.98 -7.51
C LYS A 56 6.81 -6.42 -7.74
N ARG A 57 6.16 -6.69 -8.87
CA ARG A 57 5.78 -8.03 -9.30
C ARG A 57 5.88 -8.21 -10.81
N THR A 58 5.78 -9.45 -11.29
CA THR A 58 5.92 -9.79 -12.73
C THR A 58 4.62 -9.65 -13.54
N LYS A 59 3.47 -9.45 -12.91
CA LYS A 59 2.16 -9.35 -13.57
C LYS A 59 1.63 -7.92 -13.50
N GLU A 60 0.88 -7.49 -14.51
CA GLU A 60 0.18 -6.20 -14.41
C GLU A 60 -0.95 -6.25 -13.38
N PRO A 61 -1.18 -5.20 -12.57
CA PRO A 61 -0.28 -4.04 -12.42
C PRO A 61 1.05 -4.41 -11.76
N THR A 62 2.17 -3.99 -12.33
CA THR A 62 3.54 -4.39 -11.91
C THR A 62 3.96 -3.91 -10.53
N THR A 63 3.19 -3.03 -9.90
CA THR A 63 3.43 -2.54 -8.54
C THR A 63 2.18 -2.59 -7.68
N GLY A 64 2.38 -2.69 -6.37
CA GLY A 64 1.30 -2.73 -5.39
C GLY A 64 1.82 -2.52 -3.99
N PHE A 65 0.92 -2.55 -3.02
CA PHE A 65 1.28 -2.58 -1.61
C PHE A 65 0.45 -3.61 -0.84
N LEU A 66 1.03 -4.09 0.25
CA LEU A 66 0.43 -5.04 1.17
C LEU A 66 0.54 -4.50 2.60
N VAL A 67 -0.56 -4.51 3.35
CA VAL A 67 -0.53 -4.28 4.81
C VAL A 67 -0.71 -5.63 5.49
N MET A 68 0.36 -6.12 6.12
CA MET A 68 0.35 -7.34 6.91
C MET A 68 -0.36 -7.05 8.24
N ASN A 69 -1.57 -7.58 8.38
CA ASN A 69 -2.42 -7.33 9.52
C ASN A 69 -1.91 -8.09 10.75
N ARG A 70 -1.84 -7.41 11.89
CA ARG A 70 -1.46 -7.99 13.18
C ARG A 70 -2.68 -8.37 14.03
N LEU A 71 -3.86 -7.87 13.69
CA LEU A 71 -5.09 -8.05 14.46
C LEU A 71 -5.85 -9.33 14.05
N ALA A 72 -5.80 -9.66 12.77
CA ALA A 72 -6.53 -10.76 12.14
C ALA A 72 -5.72 -11.34 10.98
N PRO A 73 -6.01 -12.57 10.50
CA PRO A 73 -5.30 -13.17 9.37
C PRO A 73 -5.53 -12.45 8.03
N ASP A 74 -6.57 -11.62 7.94
CA ASP A 74 -6.93 -10.89 6.73
C ASP A 74 -6.00 -9.70 6.49
N ASN A 75 -5.17 -9.81 5.45
CA ASN A 75 -4.28 -8.75 4.99
C ASN A 75 -4.97 -7.87 3.94
N LEU A 76 -4.51 -6.63 3.81
CA LEU A 76 -4.86 -5.78 2.66
C LEU A 76 -3.82 -5.95 1.57
N ILE A 77 -4.25 -6.23 0.34
CA ILE A 77 -3.40 -6.18 -0.85
C ILE A 77 -4.06 -5.26 -1.86
N VAL A 78 -3.32 -4.28 -2.36
CA VAL A 78 -3.79 -3.31 -3.36
C VAL A 78 -2.78 -3.27 -4.51
N HIS A 79 -3.26 -3.45 -5.73
CA HIS A 79 -2.47 -3.26 -6.94
C HIS A 79 -2.60 -1.81 -7.40
N ILE A 80 -1.48 -1.19 -7.77
CA ILE A 80 -1.45 0.20 -8.18
C ILE A 80 -1.82 0.28 -9.66
N THR A 81 -3.00 0.83 -9.97
CA THR A 81 -3.51 1.00 -11.34
C THR A 81 -3.46 2.47 -11.77
N SER A 82 -3.61 2.72 -13.08
CA SER A 82 -3.58 4.07 -13.66
C SER A 82 -4.79 4.95 -13.27
N ASN A 83 -5.88 4.35 -12.79
CA ASN A 83 -7.09 5.05 -12.35
C ASN A 83 -7.14 5.32 -10.83
N MET A 84 -6.06 5.04 -10.10
CA MET A 84 -5.98 5.43 -8.70
C MET A 84 -5.62 6.90 -8.56
N GLU A 85 -6.06 7.51 -7.46
CA GLU A 85 -5.63 8.84 -7.04
C GLU A 85 -4.99 8.74 -5.66
N ILE A 86 -3.92 9.49 -5.43
CA ILE A 86 -3.18 9.49 -4.15
C ILE A 86 -3.04 10.93 -3.65
N GLU A 87 -3.53 11.18 -2.44
CA GLU A 87 -3.39 12.45 -1.73
C GLU A 87 -2.65 12.23 -0.41
N ILE A 88 -1.73 13.14 -0.09
CA ILE A 88 -1.04 13.15 1.21
C ILE A 88 -1.62 14.31 2.00
N THR A 89 -2.26 14.05 3.13
CA THR A 89 -2.92 15.08 3.93
C THR A 89 -2.80 14.79 5.43
N GLY A 90 -2.19 15.73 6.15
CA GLY A 90 -1.93 15.60 7.59
C GLY A 90 -1.19 14.30 7.95
N ASP A 91 -1.87 13.44 8.71
CA ASP A 91 -1.33 12.15 9.15
C ASP A 91 -1.68 10.97 8.21
N PHE A 92 -2.30 11.25 7.07
CA PHE A 92 -2.83 10.23 6.17
C PHE A 92 -2.23 10.29 4.76
N VAL A 93 -2.09 9.11 4.16
CA VAL A 93 -2.07 8.95 2.72
C VAL A 93 -3.44 8.42 2.31
N ILE A 94 -4.23 9.24 1.63
CA ILE A 94 -5.53 8.87 1.09
C ILE A 94 -5.34 8.31 -0.31
N TYR A 95 -6.04 7.22 -0.61
CA TYR A 95 -6.12 6.72 -1.97
C TYR A 95 -7.57 6.44 -2.38
N LYS A 96 -7.89 6.78 -3.62
CA LYS A 96 -9.10 6.32 -4.29
C LYS A 96 -8.75 5.12 -5.15
N ALA A 97 -9.40 3.99 -4.89
CA ALA A 97 -9.18 2.76 -5.62
C ALA A 97 -9.91 2.77 -6.98
N ALA A 98 -9.65 1.75 -7.79
CA ALA A 98 -10.18 1.61 -9.14
C ALA A 98 -11.72 1.47 -9.19
N ASP A 99 -12.33 1.02 -8.09
CA ASP A 99 -13.75 0.84 -7.86
C ASP A 99 -14.41 2.04 -7.16
N ASP A 100 -13.71 3.18 -7.15
CA ASP A 100 -14.09 4.44 -6.49
C ASP A 100 -14.09 4.40 -4.94
N ASP A 101 -13.68 3.28 -4.31
CA ASP A 101 -13.55 3.19 -2.86
C ASP A 101 -12.42 4.11 -2.35
N VAL A 102 -12.77 5.00 -1.43
CA VAL A 102 -11.83 5.93 -0.80
C VAL A 102 -11.33 5.35 0.52
N ASN A 103 -10.01 5.26 0.65
CA ASN A 103 -9.33 4.65 1.77
C ASN A 103 -8.24 5.57 2.32
N GLY A 104 -8.00 5.49 3.63
CA GLY A 104 -7.00 6.28 4.33
C GLY A 104 -5.97 5.37 5.00
N LEU A 105 -4.70 5.61 4.72
CA LEU A 105 -3.57 4.98 5.40
C LEU A 105 -3.05 5.96 6.44
N TRP A 106 -3.37 5.72 7.70
CA TRP A 106 -2.72 6.43 8.79
C TRP A 106 -1.37 5.77 9.06
N ILE A 107 -0.29 6.49 8.80
CA ILE A 107 1.08 5.97 8.96
C ILE A 107 1.70 6.64 10.18
N TYR A 108 2.08 5.84 11.18
CA TYR A 108 2.54 6.35 12.47
C TYR A 108 3.74 7.30 12.32
N GLU A 109 4.77 6.84 11.63
CA GLU A 109 6.02 7.57 11.43
C GLU A 109 5.86 8.70 10.40
N ALA A 110 6.03 9.96 10.84
CA ALA A 110 5.88 11.13 9.97
C ALA A 110 6.82 11.13 8.76
N LYS A 111 8.06 10.65 8.95
CA LYS A 111 9.03 10.51 7.85
C LYS A 111 8.61 9.47 6.82
N ASP A 112 7.94 8.41 7.26
CA ASP A 112 7.43 7.37 6.37
C ASP A 112 6.24 7.87 5.57
N ARG A 113 5.36 8.70 6.15
CA ARG A 113 4.19 9.28 5.44
C ARG A 113 4.56 9.95 4.13
N GLU A 114 5.52 10.88 4.18
CA GLU A 114 5.95 11.59 2.98
C GLU A 114 6.62 10.65 1.99
N ARG A 115 7.52 9.79 2.46
CA ARG A 115 8.29 8.87 1.60
C ARG A 115 7.39 7.86 0.90
N VAL A 116 6.49 7.22 1.65
CA VAL A 116 5.49 6.27 1.14
C VAL A 116 4.49 6.97 0.22
N GLY A 117 3.92 8.09 0.64
CA GLY A 117 2.94 8.84 -0.15
C GLY A 117 3.49 9.31 -1.49
N LYS A 118 4.68 9.92 -1.49
CA LYS A 118 5.36 10.38 -2.73
C LYS A 118 5.68 9.21 -3.65
N LEU A 119 6.13 8.09 -3.11
CA LEU A 119 6.39 6.88 -3.91
C LEU A 119 5.10 6.33 -4.53
N LEU A 120 3.99 6.29 -3.79
CA LEU A 120 2.69 5.86 -4.35
C LEU A 120 2.22 6.78 -5.48
N GLN A 121 2.33 8.10 -5.30
CA GLN A 121 2.03 9.08 -6.35
C GLN A 121 2.87 8.85 -7.61
N GLU A 122 4.17 8.63 -7.44
CA GLU A 122 5.07 8.34 -8.56
C GLU A 122 4.69 7.04 -9.28
N LEU A 123 4.35 5.98 -8.53
CA LEU A 123 3.97 4.69 -9.10
C LEU A 123 2.66 4.78 -9.89
N VAL A 124 1.66 5.51 -9.39
CA VAL A 124 0.42 5.80 -10.13
C VAL A 124 0.71 6.58 -11.40
N TYR A 125 1.53 7.64 -11.32
CA TYR A 125 1.93 8.43 -12.48
C TYR A 125 2.62 7.58 -13.55
N ARG A 126 3.50 6.66 -13.16
CA ARG A 126 4.16 5.73 -14.09
C ARG A 126 3.16 4.78 -14.76
N GLN A 127 2.14 4.29 -14.04
CA GLN A 127 1.09 3.46 -14.65
C GLN A 127 0.31 4.22 -15.72
N ILE A 128 -0.04 5.49 -15.48
CA ILE A 128 -0.74 6.33 -16.47
C ILE A 128 0.10 6.47 -17.75
N ASN A 129 1.39 6.74 -17.63
CA ASN A 129 2.25 6.97 -18.79
C ASN A 129 2.61 5.69 -19.56
N ASN A 130 2.63 4.54 -18.90
CA ASN A 130 2.84 3.25 -19.57
C ASN A 130 1.62 2.79 -20.39
N PHE A 131 0.41 3.27 -20.07
CA PHE A 131 -0.82 2.98 -20.82
C PHE A 131 -1.04 3.88 -22.04
N ASN A 132 -0.36 5.02 -22.12
CA ASN A 132 -0.52 6.03 -23.18
C ASN A 132 0.53 5.92 -24.31
N GLY A 133 1.31 4.83 -24.34
CA GLY A 133 2.30 4.54 -25.39
C GLY A 133 2.03 3.19 -26.04
#